data_AF-A0A933I959-F1
#
_entry.id   AF-A0A933I959-F1
#
_cell.length_a   1.000
_cell.length_b   1.000
_cell.length_c   1.000
_cell.angle_alpha   90.00
_cell.angle_beta   90.00
_cell.angle_gamma   90.00
#
_symmetry.space_group_name_H-M   'P 1'
#
loop_
_entity.id
_entity.type
_entity.pdbx_description
1 polymer ?
#
loop_
_entity_poly.entity_id
_entity_poly.type
_entity_poly.pdbx_seq_one_letter_code
_entity_poly.pdbx_strand_id
1 'polypeptide(L)'
;SSNRLIFFIPEVYHIFTGVAIKELVYCQLLQLATKFDFTHTHWRRAYNDFDKVNVETAITKLEIFLAALGGAVVYKGPDEDSPVYFNGDDLPNHLERLAQEQNVQQFLDFLIMRIRTILSDTRMSSIVGTKDDVKLIQWLEDYIGKNNADNGQLTIIDLSIVPSDVIHIVVSVISRIIFESLQRYRRQNNKVLPTVIVMEEAHNFISRYNSESEEISPSRMCSQTFEKIAKEGRKFGLGLVLSSQRPSELSPTVLSQCNTFLLHRLVNDKDQEMVDKLVPDNLGKILNELPTLPTRKAILLGWAAPVPILVEMNELPKEHRPHSEDPDFWDVWTGKEERKIDWGTIVSEWQKDDTKE
;
A
#
# COMPACT_ATOMS: atom_id res chain seq x y z
N SER A 1 -11.05 -1.23 -18.80
CA SER A 1 -10.03 -0.24 -18.40
C SER A 1 -9.03 -0.96 -17.52
N SER A 2 -7.86 -1.30 -18.08
CA SER A 2 -6.87 -2.14 -17.40
C SER A 2 -6.35 -1.44 -16.14
N ASN A 3 -6.41 -2.12 -15.01
CA ASN A 3 -5.73 -1.69 -13.80
C ASN A 3 -4.22 -1.76 -14.00
N ARG A 4 -3.61 -0.61 -14.22
CA ARG A 4 -2.17 -0.46 -14.44
C ARG A 4 -1.53 -0.01 -13.15
N LEU A 5 -0.59 -0.77 -12.62
CA LEU A 5 0.25 -0.33 -11.51
C LEU A 5 1.61 0.07 -12.02
N ILE A 6 1.99 1.30 -11.73
CA ILE A 6 3.34 1.76 -11.96
C ILE A 6 4.21 1.13 -10.87
N PHE A 7 5.18 0.29 -11.26
CA PHE A 7 6.19 -0.20 -10.33
C PHE A 7 7.17 0.94 -10.05
N PHE A 8 7.43 1.19 -8.78
CA PHE A 8 8.43 2.12 -8.29
C PHE A 8 9.47 1.32 -7.52
N ILE A 9 10.63 1.10 -8.13
CA ILE A 9 11.85 0.65 -7.48
C ILE A 9 12.85 1.76 -7.80
N PRO A 10 13.33 2.52 -6.82
CA PRO A 10 14.42 3.44 -7.06
C PRO A 10 15.65 2.60 -7.39
N GLU A 11 16.30 2.93 -8.50
CA GLU A 11 17.68 2.53 -8.69
C GLU A 11 18.47 2.86 -7.43
N VAL A 12 19.22 1.84 -7.01
CA VAL A 12 20.29 1.85 -6.04
C VAL A 12 21.38 2.81 -6.56
N TYR A 13 21.17 4.12 -6.42
CA TYR A 13 22.20 5.15 -6.67
C TYR A 13 23.05 5.44 -5.43
N HIS A 14 22.92 4.65 -4.37
CA HIS A 14 24.06 4.42 -3.51
C HIS A 14 24.95 3.45 -4.25
N ILE A 15 25.91 3.96 -5.03
CA ILE A 15 27.27 3.44 -5.23
C ILE A 15 27.92 4.25 -6.38
N PHE A 16 28.93 5.03 -6.00
CA PHE A 16 29.86 5.82 -6.83
C PHE A 16 29.36 7.09 -7.56
N THR A 17 29.59 8.24 -6.91
CA THR A 17 30.49 9.29 -7.45
C THR A 17 30.90 10.21 -6.31
N GLY A 18 32.10 10.10 -5.71
CA GLY A 18 32.77 11.14 -4.88
C GLY A 18 32.04 11.82 -3.69
N VAL A 19 30.75 11.54 -3.48
CA VAL A 19 29.82 12.21 -2.56
C VAL A 19 29.76 11.47 -1.25
N ALA A 20 29.92 10.14 -1.24
CA ALA A 20 29.95 9.34 -0.01
C ALA A 20 31.07 9.77 0.95
N ILE A 21 32.24 10.19 0.46
CA ILE A 21 33.31 10.73 1.32
C ILE A 21 32.92 12.11 1.88
N LYS A 22 32.28 12.95 1.07
CA LYS A 22 31.77 14.26 1.52
C LYS A 22 30.66 14.12 2.57
N GLU A 23 29.72 13.19 2.37
CA GLU A 23 28.62 12.92 3.31
C GLU A 23 29.09 12.26 4.59
N LEU A 24 30.02 11.29 4.55
CA LEU A 24 30.56 10.68 5.77
C LEU A 24 31.28 11.73 6.63
N VAL A 25 32.07 12.60 5.99
CA VAL A 25 32.77 13.69 6.65
C VAL A 25 31.78 14.72 7.20
N TYR A 26 30.72 15.07 6.45
CA TYR A 26 29.70 16.02 6.90
C TYR A 26 28.85 15.49 8.07
N CYS A 27 28.41 14.23 8.02
CA CYS A 27 27.68 13.59 9.12
C CYS A 27 28.53 13.44 10.39
N GLN A 28 29.82 13.10 10.24
CA GLN A 28 30.76 13.08 11.37
C GLN A 28 30.98 14.47 11.96
N LEU A 29 31.05 15.52 11.12
CA LEU A 29 31.17 16.92 11.56
C LEU A 29 29.90 17.43 12.25
N LEU A 30 28.71 17.08 11.77
CA LEU A 30 27.44 17.41 12.42
C LEU A 30 27.25 16.67 13.75
N GLN A 31 27.67 15.39 13.83
CA GLN A 31 27.69 14.64 15.09
C GLN A 31 28.68 15.21 16.10
N LEU A 32 29.83 15.72 15.64
CA LEU A 32 30.75 16.50 16.46
C LEU A 32 30.07 17.78 16.95
N ALA A 33 29.50 18.60 16.06
CA ALA A 33 28.83 19.85 16.43
C ALA A 33 27.66 19.65 17.41
N THR A 34 26.84 18.61 17.22
CA THR A 34 25.73 18.29 18.14
C THR A 34 26.18 17.69 19.46
N LYS A 35 27.28 16.91 19.51
CA LYS A 35 27.91 16.51 20.78
C LYS A 35 28.41 17.73 21.58
N PHE A 36 28.91 18.76 20.88
CA PHE A 36 29.35 20.03 21.48
C PHE A 36 28.17 20.87 22.02
N ASP A 37 27.04 20.93 21.32
CA ASP A 37 25.83 21.62 21.81
C ASP A 37 25.17 20.86 22.99
N PHE A 38 25.22 19.52 23.00
CA PHE A 38 24.68 18.73 24.10
C PHE A 38 25.47 18.89 25.41
N THR A 39 26.78 19.11 25.34
CA THR A 39 27.60 19.42 26.54
C THR A 39 27.29 20.78 27.16
N HIS A 40 26.57 21.66 26.45
CA HIS A 40 26.22 22.99 26.93
C HIS A 40 24.94 23.04 27.79
N THR A 41 24.03 22.06 27.66
CA THR A 41 22.70 22.13 28.30
C THR A 41 22.55 21.30 29.56
N HIS A 42 23.39 20.29 29.77
CA HIS A 42 23.37 19.48 30.99
C HIS A 42 24.80 19.33 31.54
N TRP A 43 24.95 19.62 32.84
CA TRP A 43 26.16 19.55 33.69
C TRP A 43 26.94 20.86 33.91
N ARG A 44 26.64 21.51 35.05
CA ARG A 44 27.61 22.35 35.77
C ARG A 44 28.80 21.46 36.17
N ARG A 45 30.01 21.81 35.71
CA ARG A 45 31.32 21.12 35.88
C ARG A 45 31.61 20.02 34.83
N ALA A 46 31.91 20.44 33.61
CA ALA A 46 32.83 19.73 32.72
C ALA A 46 33.74 20.79 32.07
N TYR A 47 35.02 20.46 31.89
CA TYR A 47 36.03 21.31 31.28
C TYR A 47 35.55 21.79 29.89
N ASN A 48 35.60 23.11 29.65
CA ASN A 48 35.37 23.65 28.32
C ASN A 48 36.68 23.50 27.53
N ASP A 49 36.89 22.34 26.90
CA ASP A 49 38.16 22.04 26.22
C ASP A 49 38.39 22.87 24.95
N PHE A 50 37.39 23.64 24.49
CA PHE A 50 37.50 24.46 23.28
C PHE A 50 36.84 25.83 23.48
N ASP A 51 37.60 26.89 23.21
CA ASP A 51 37.12 28.26 23.22
C ASP A 51 36.16 28.51 22.03
N LYS A 52 35.10 29.30 22.22
CA LYS A 52 34.06 29.52 21.19
C LYS A 52 34.65 30.00 19.86
N VAL A 53 35.69 30.85 19.97
CA VAL A 53 36.45 31.38 18.83
C VAL A 53 37.12 30.27 18.02
N ASN A 54 37.59 29.21 18.67
CA ASN A 54 38.26 28.09 18.01
C ASN A 54 37.28 27.22 17.24
N VAL A 55 36.06 27.04 17.78
CA VAL A 55 34.98 26.29 17.12
C VAL A 55 34.48 27.06 15.90
N GLU A 56 34.23 28.36 16.03
CA GLU A 56 33.83 29.22 14.91
C GLU A 56 34.90 29.27 13.81
N THR A 57 36.18 29.30 14.19
CA THR A 57 37.31 29.23 13.26
C THR A 57 37.36 27.89 12.52
N ALA A 58 37.09 26.78 13.20
CA ALA A 58 37.06 25.45 12.59
C ALA A 58 35.90 25.31 11.59
N ILE A 59 34.69 25.78 11.97
CA ILE A 59 33.52 25.82 11.08
C ILE A 59 33.81 26.65 9.84
N THR A 60 34.37 27.85 10.02
CA THR A 60 34.72 28.75 8.89
C THR A 60 35.72 28.09 7.93
N LYS A 61 36.75 27.41 8.46
CA LYS A 61 37.73 26.68 7.63
C LYS A 61 37.10 25.50 6.89
N LEU A 62 36.17 24.79 7.52
CA LEU A 62 35.41 23.70 6.88
C LEU A 62 34.49 24.22 5.78
N GLU A 63 33.83 25.36 5.97
CA GLU A 63 33.00 26.01 4.96
C GLU A 63 33.83 26.47 3.75
N ILE A 64 35.00 27.06 3.98
CA ILE A 64 35.95 27.46 2.92
C ILE A 64 36.45 26.22 2.16
N PHE A 65 36.78 25.14 2.87
CA PHE A 65 37.22 23.89 2.27
C PHE A 65 36.10 23.23 1.44
N LEU A 66 34.87 23.20 1.96
CA LEU A 66 33.69 22.73 1.24
C LEU A 66 33.43 23.57 -0.01
N ALA A 67 33.54 24.90 0.08
CA ALA A 67 33.38 25.80 -1.06
C ALA A 67 34.44 25.58 -2.14
N ALA A 68 35.70 25.35 -1.76
CA ALA A 68 36.79 25.01 -2.69
C ALA A 68 36.56 23.66 -3.41
N LEU A 69 35.86 22.73 -2.77
CA LEU A 69 35.44 21.45 -3.35
C LEU A 69 34.14 21.53 -4.18
N GLY A 70 33.63 22.72 -4.48
CA GLY A 70 32.39 22.92 -5.25
C GLY A 70 31.11 23.00 -4.40
N GLY A 71 31.24 23.21 -3.09
CA GLY A 71 30.14 23.32 -2.14
C GLY A 71 29.58 21.98 -1.65
N ALA A 72 28.69 22.06 -0.66
CA ALA A 72 27.79 20.98 -0.27
C ALA A 72 26.58 21.02 -1.22
N VAL A 73 26.64 20.26 -2.30
CA VAL A 73 25.43 19.98 -3.08
C VAL A 73 24.64 18.98 -2.25
N VAL A 74 23.75 19.48 -1.37
CA VAL A 74 22.73 18.62 -0.76
C VAL A 74 21.91 18.10 -1.93
N TYR A 75 21.95 16.80 -2.16
CA TYR A 75 21.12 16.16 -3.17
C TYR A 75 19.65 16.49 -2.85
N LYS A 76 19.04 17.29 -3.71
CA LYS A 76 17.60 17.65 -3.67
C LYS A 76 16.80 16.81 -4.66
N GLY A 77 17.35 15.66 -5.07
CA GLY A 77 16.66 14.76 -5.98
C GLY A 77 15.66 13.86 -5.24
N PRO A 78 14.97 12.98 -5.99
CA PRO A 78 14.03 12.00 -5.42
C PRO A 78 14.71 11.11 -4.37
N ASP A 79 14.00 10.84 -3.27
CA ASP A 79 14.37 9.85 -2.25
C ASP A 79 14.00 8.42 -2.68
N GLU A 80 14.38 7.42 -1.86
CA GLU A 80 14.09 6.00 -2.10
C GLU A 80 12.58 5.66 -2.13
N ASP A 81 11.71 6.56 -1.68
CA ASP A 81 10.27 6.34 -1.71
C ASP A 81 9.59 7.18 -2.81
N SER A 82 10.36 7.95 -3.57
CA SER A 82 9.84 8.86 -4.58
C SER A 82 9.36 8.09 -5.80
N PRO A 83 8.07 8.22 -6.19
CA PRO A 83 7.50 7.50 -7.31
C PRO A 83 7.94 8.11 -8.65
N VAL A 84 9.16 7.77 -9.09
CA VAL A 84 9.74 8.16 -10.38
C VAL A 84 9.63 7.01 -11.37
N TYR A 85 9.13 7.31 -12.56
CA TYR A 85 9.05 6.32 -13.63
C TYR A 85 10.45 5.87 -14.08
N PHE A 86 10.62 4.56 -14.28
CA PHE A 86 11.76 3.95 -14.92
C PHE A 86 11.26 2.77 -15.78
N ASN A 87 12.01 2.42 -16.83
CA ASN A 87 11.69 1.23 -17.60
C ASN A 87 12.11 -0.02 -16.82
N GLY A 88 11.20 -0.98 -16.68
CA GLY A 88 11.47 -2.25 -15.98
C GLY A 88 12.67 -3.02 -16.56
N ASP A 89 12.92 -2.92 -17.87
CA ASP A 89 14.06 -3.57 -18.53
C ASP A 89 15.41 -2.96 -18.13
N ASP A 90 15.44 -1.69 -17.71
CA ASP A 90 16.66 -1.00 -17.31
C ASP A 90 17.14 -1.44 -15.92
N LEU A 91 16.22 -1.81 -15.03
CA LEU A 91 16.53 -2.22 -13.66
C LEU A 91 17.52 -3.39 -13.57
N PRO A 92 17.30 -4.56 -14.22
CA PRO A 92 18.24 -5.65 -14.14
C PRO A 92 19.58 -5.30 -14.80
N ASN A 93 19.58 -4.49 -15.86
CA ASN A 93 20.81 -4.03 -16.53
C ASN A 93 21.64 -3.12 -15.62
N HIS A 94 20.98 -2.23 -14.88
CA HIS A 94 21.65 -1.35 -13.91
C HIS A 94 22.21 -2.14 -12.73
N LEU A 95 21.43 -3.06 -12.16
CA LEU A 95 21.88 -3.94 -11.07
C LEU A 95 23.08 -4.78 -11.50
N GLU A 96 23.07 -5.28 -12.73
CA GLU A 96 24.19 -6.03 -13.31
C GLU A 96 25.45 -5.16 -13.37
N ARG A 97 25.34 -3.93 -13.90
CA ARG A 97 26.44 -2.95 -13.93
C ARG A 97 27.02 -2.68 -12.53
N LEU A 98 26.16 -2.39 -11.55
CA LEU A 98 26.59 -2.16 -10.17
C LEU A 98 27.29 -3.37 -9.56
N ALA A 99 26.79 -4.57 -9.85
CA ALA A 99 27.39 -5.80 -9.38
C ALA A 99 28.82 -5.97 -9.92
N GLN A 100 29.08 -5.54 -11.17
CA GLN A 100 30.41 -5.55 -11.77
C GLN A 100 31.33 -4.51 -11.11
N GLU A 101 30.86 -3.28 -10.95
CA GLU A 101 31.64 -2.18 -10.36
C GLU A 101 32.07 -2.48 -8.92
N GLN A 102 31.21 -3.17 -8.16
CA GLN A 102 31.45 -3.58 -6.78
C GLN A 102 32.13 -4.94 -6.64
N ASN A 103 32.31 -5.68 -7.74
CA ASN A 103 32.84 -7.03 -7.74
C ASN A 103 32.02 -8.03 -6.87
N VAL A 104 30.68 -7.90 -6.88
CA VAL A 104 29.71 -8.72 -6.12
C VAL A 104 28.77 -9.55 -7.01
N GLN A 105 29.10 -9.71 -8.29
CA GLN A 105 28.30 -10.43 -9.30
C GLN A 105 27.77 -11.79 -8.81
N GLN A 106 28.65 -12.59 -8.20
CA GLN A 106 28.33 -13.94 -7.71
C GLN A 106 27.18 -13.97 -6.68
N PHE A 107 26.92 -12.85 -5.98
CA PHE A 107 25.82 -12.74 -5.03
C PHE A 107 24.52 -12.26 -5.67
N LEU A 108 24.58 -11.53 -6.79
CA LEU A 108 23.45 -10.86 -7.41
C LEU A 108 22.92 -11.54 -8.67
N ASP A 109 23.69 -12.44 -9.31
CA ASP A 109 23.27 -13.11 -10.55
C ASP A 109 21.92 -13.83 -10.41
N PHE A 110 21.72 -14.56 -9.31
CA PHE A 110 20.46 -15.25 -9.05
C PHE A 110 19.29 -14.27 -8.84
N LEU A 111 19.54 -13.13 -8.20
CA LEU A 111 18.52 -12.09 -8.01
C LEU A 111 18.15 -11.46 -9.35
N ILE A 112 19.15 -11.09 -10.17
CA ILE A 112 18.97 -10.50 -11.49
C ILE A 112 18.19 -11.45 -12.39
N MET A 113 18.53 -12.74 -12.42
CA MET A 113 17.80 -13.76 -13.17
C MET A 113 16.35 -13.90 -12.73
N ARG A 114 16.08 -13.86 -11.42
CA ARG A 114 14.70 -13.87 -10.89
C ARG A 114 13.94 -12.62 -11.29
N ILE A 115 14.55 -11.44 -11.22
CA ILE A 115 13.95 -10.17 -11.66
C ILE A 115 13.59 -10.27 -13.15
N ARG A 116 14.52 -10.67 -14.01
CA ARG A 116 14.26 -10.84 -15.45
C ARG A 116 13.13 -11.83 -15.72
N THR A 117 13.06 -12.92 -14.96
CA THR A 117 11.99 -13.92 -15.07
C THR A 117 10.63 -13.34 -14.71
N ILE A 118 10.55 -12.56 -13.62
CA ILE A 118 9.30 -11.89 -13.19
C ILE A 118 8.86 -10.85 -14.22
N LEU A 119 9.78 -10.04 -14.73
CA LEU A 119 9.49 -9.02 -15.74
C LEU A 119 9.03 -9.62 -17.08
N SER A 120 9.54 -10.81 -17.42
CA SER A 120 9.17 -11.52 -18.64
C SER A 120 7.83 -12.28 -18.54
N ASP A 121 7.27 -12.43 -17.34
CA ASP A 121 5.99 -13.12 -17.16
C ASP A 121 4.86 -12.30 -17.81
N THR A 122 4.16 -12.90 -18.78
CA THR A 122 3.05 -12.25 -19.48
C THR A 122 1.95 -11.75 -18.54
N ARG A 123 1.75 -12.39 -17.38
CA ARG A 123 0.78 -11.96 -16.36
C ARG A 123 1.26 -10.73 -15.59
N MET A 124 2.57 -10.54 -15.48
CA MET A 124 3.19 -9.35 -14.91
C MET A 124 3.25 -8.21 -15.93
N SER A 125 3.28 -8.52 -17.22
CA SER A 125 3.33 -7.50 -18.28
C SER A 125 2.17 -6.52 -18.25
N SER A 126 0.96 -6.93 -17.83
CA SER A 126 -0.18 -6.00 -17.69
C SER A 126 -0.03 -5.05 -16.50
N ILE A 127 0.82 -5.40 -15.54
CA ILE A 127 1.09 -4.63 -14.33
C ILE A 127 2.33 -3.76 -14.58
N VAL A 128 3.47 -4.37 -14.93
CA VAL A 128 4.78 -3.70 -15.09
C VAL A 128 4.96 -3.07 -16.48
N GLY A 129 4.48 -3.74 -17.52
CA GLY A 129 4.70 -3.38 -18.91
C GLY A 129 3.73 -2.29 -19.36
N THR A 130 4.19 -1.05 -19.34
CA THR A 130 3.44 0.06 -19.92
C THR A 130 3.84 0.21 -21.39
N LYS A 131 2.88 0.01 -22.31
CA LYS A 131 3.07 0.39 -23.74
C LYS A 131 3.12 1.91 -23.91
N ASP A 132 2.57 2.65 -22.96
CA ASP A 132 2.49 4.12 -22.93
C ASP A 132 3.06 4.66 -21.61
N ASP A 133 3.87 5.71 -21.64
CA ASP A 133 4.43 6.39 -20.45
C ASP A 133 3.32 7.00 -19.57
N VAL A 134 2.70 6.21 -18.70
CA VAL A 134 1.70 6.71 -17.73
C VAL A 134 2.43 7.55 -16.69
N LYS A 135 2.18 8.87 -16.70
CA LYS A 135 2.75 9.77 -15.70
C LYS A 135 1.99 9.66 -14.39
N LEU A 136 2.68 9.86 -13.27
CA LEU A 136 2.06 9.86 -11.94
C LEU A 136 0.87 10.84 -11.84
N ILE A 137 0.97 12.01 -12.48
CA ILE A 137 -0.14 12.97 -12.53
C ILE A 137 -1.42 12.37 -13.14
N GLN A 138 -1.28 11.65 -14.25
CA GLN A 138 -2.42 10.99 -14.92
C GLN A 138 -3.00 9.91 -14.01
N TRP A 139 -2.13 9.11 -13.39
CA TRP A 139 -2.56 8.09 -12.44
C TRP A 139 -3.33 8.69 -11.24
N LEU A 140 -2.82 9.75 -10.62
CA LEU A 140 -3.50 10.41 -9.51
C LEU A 140 -4.85 11.00 -9.94
N GLU A 141 -4.88 11.65 -11.09
CA GLU A 141 -6.10 12.20 -11.66
C GLU A 141 -7.16 11.12 -11.93
N ASP A 142 -6.77 10.03 -12.59
CA ASP A 142 -7.68 8.97 -13.01
C ASP A 142 -8.18 8.12 -11.83
N TYR A 143 -7.32 7.85 -10.84
CA TYR A 143 -7.65 6.93 -9.74
C TYR A 143 -8.09 7.61 -8.44
N ILE A 144 -7.51 8.76 -8.08
CA ILE A 144 -7.91 9.50 -6.86
C ILE A 144 -9.03 10.48 -7.15
N GLY A 145 -8.92 11.24 -8.25
CA GLY A 145 -9.98 12.14 -8.71
C GLY A 145 -9.47 13.49 -9.23
N LYS A 146 -10.33 14.14 -10.03
CA LYS A 146 -10.16 15.49 -10.55
C LYS A 146 -10.98 16.50 -9.74
N ASN A 147 -10.64 17.78 -9.92
CA ASN A 147 -11.44 18.87 -9.36
C ASN A 147 -12.90 18.75 -9.82
N ASN A 148 -13.83 19.19 -8.96
CA ASN A 148 -15.27 19.16 -9.21
C ASN A 148 -15.86 17.78 -9.58
N ALA A 149 -15.13 16.69 -9.32
CA ALA A 149 -15.49 15.34 -9.74
C ALA A 149 -15.69 15.20 -11.26
N ASP A 150 -14.87 15.90 -12.06
CA ASP A 150 -14.94 15.87 -13.53
C ASP A 150 -14.80 14.44 -14.11
N ASN A 151 -14.09 13.55 -13.42
CA ASN A 151 -13.96 12.13 -13.78
C ASN A 151 -14.84 11.20 -12.92
N GLY A 152 -15.80 11.75 -12.20
CA GLY A 152 -16.68 11.01 -11.29
C GLY A 152 -16.27 11.08 -9.83
N GLN A 153 -17.12 10.52 -8.98
CA GLN A 153 -16.95 10.49 -7.51
C GLN A 153 -16.53 9.11 -6.98
N LEU A 154 -16.56 8.09 -7.85
CA LEU A 154 -16.28 6.71 -7.52
C LEU A 154 -15.32 6.13 -8.55
N THR A 155 -14.15 5.69 -8.07
CA THR A 155 -13.19 4.94 -8.86
C THR A 155 -13.24 3.47 -8.42
N ILE A 156 -13.45 2.57 -9.37
CA ILE A 156 -13.41 1.12 -9.14
C ILE A 156 -12.10 0.58 -9.70
N ILE A 157 -11.32 -0.07 -8.84
CA ILE A 157 -10.05 -0.71 -9.18
C ILE A 157 -10.31 -2.22 -9.25
N ASP A 158 -10.54 -2.73 -10.47
CA ASP A 158 -10.76 -4.17 -10.76
C ASP A 158 -9.47 -5.03 -10.78
N LEU A 159 -9.20 -5.74 -9.68
CA LEU A 159 -8.00 -6.57 -9.53
C LEU A 159 -8.20 -8.04 -9.97
N SER A 160 -9.30 -8.37 -10.66
CA SER A 160 -9.65 -9.76 -11.03
C SER A 160 -8.59 -10.47 -11.89
N ILE A 161 -7.83 -9.74 -12.70
CA ILE A 161 -6.82 -10.29 -13.61
C ILE A 161 -5.41 -10.31 -12.97
N VAL A 162 -5.26 -9.77 -11.75
CA VAL A 162 -3.96 -9.70 -11.06
C VAL A 162 -3.62 -11.05 -10.44
N PRO A 163 -2.41 -11.60 -10.69
CA PRO A 163 -2.00 -12.86 -10.08
C PRO A 163 -1.98 -12.79 -8.55
N SER A 164 -2.37 -13.89 -7.90
CA SER A 164 -2.41 -14.02 -6.43
C SER A 164 -1.08 -13.67 -5.75
N ASP A 165 0.04 -13.96 -6.41
CA ASP A 165 1.37 -13.84 -5.82
C ASP A 165 1.80 -12.37 -5.67
N VAL A 166 1.20 -11.46 -6.44
CA VAL A 166 1.55 -10.04 -6.46
C VAL A 166 0.42 -9.11 -6.05
N ILE A 167 -0.81 -9.62 -5.92
CA ILE A 167 -1.99 -8.82 -5.59
C ILE A 167 -1.80 -8.02 -4.28
N HIS A 168 -1.16 -8.61 -3.28
CA HIS A 168 -0.85 -7.92 -2.02
C HIS A 168 0.12 -6.75 -2.19
N ILE A 169 1.14 -6.93 -3.03
CA ILE A 169 2.12 -5.88 -3.33
C ILE A 169 1.40 -4.74 -4.04
N VAL A 170 0.58 -5.09 -5.02
CA VAL A 170 -0.23 -4.17 -5.81
C VAL A 170 -1.12 -3.30 -4.92
N VAL A 171 -1.96 -3.93 -4.09
CA VAL A 171 -2.87 -3.22 -3.18
C VAL A 171 -2.09 -2.36 -2.19
N SER A 172 -0.96 -2.86 -1.68
CA SER A 172 -0.08 -2.12 -0.76
C SER A 172 0.48 -0.85 -1.42
N VAL A 173 0.99 -0.95 -2.65
CA VAL A 173 1.55 0.19 -3.41
C VAL A 173 0.47 1.23 -3.71
N ILE A 174 -0.70 0.82 -4.22
CA ILE A 174 -1.83 1.73 -4.48
C ILE A 174 -2.20 2.48 -3.20
N SER A 175 -2.41 1.73 -2.11
CA SER A 175 -2.81 2.30 -0.82
C SER A 175 -1.76 3.27 -0.28
N ARG A 176 -0.48 2.94 -0.44
CA ARG A 176 0.65 3.80 -0.06
C ARG A 176 0.66 5.09 -0.87
N ILE A 177 0.53 5.02 -2.20
CA ILE A 177 0.49 6.20 -3.08
C ILE A 177 -0.67 7.12 -2.71
N ILE A 178 -1.87 6.56 -2.45
CA ILE A 178 -3.03 7.34 -2.01
C ILE A 178 -2.73 8.03 -0.67
N PHE A 179 -2.25 7.29 0.32
CA PHE A 179 -1.92 7.86 1.62
C PHE A 179 -0.88 8.98 1.54
N GLU A 180 0.19 8.74 0.80
CA GLU A 180 1.30 9.67 0.59
C GLU A 180 0.92 10.93 -0.19
N SER A 181 0.03 10.81 -1.18
CA SER A 181 -0.48 11.96 -1.93
C SER A 181 -1.29 12.89 -1.03
N LEU A 182 -2.11 12.33 -0.12
CA LEU A 182 -2.89 13.09 0.86
C LEU A 182 -2.01 13.74 1.94
N GLN A 183 -0.93 13.08 2.36
CA GLN A 183 0.08 13.68 3.24
C GLN A 183 0.72 14.92 2.60
N ARG A 184 1.12 14.80 1.32
CA ARG A 184 1.72 15.90 0.55
C ARG A 184 0.71 17.02 0.30
N TYR A 185 -0.55 16.69 -0.02
CA TYR A 185 -1.63 17.67 -0.17
C TYR A 185 -1.83 18.46 1.13
N ARG A 186 -1.88 17.79 2.28
CA ARG A 186 -2.02 18.47 3.58
C ARG A 186 -0.83 19.37 3.88
N ARG A 187 0.39 18.92 3.60
CA ARG A 187 1.61 19.72 3.81
C ARG A 187 1.60 21.02 2.98
N GLN A 188 1.11 20.96 1.74
CA GLN A 188 1.07 22.11 0.84
C GLN A 188 -0.09 23.06 1.12
N ASN A 189 -1.27 22.53 1.41
CA ASN A 189 -2.50 23.33 1.50
C ASN A 189 -2.93 23.63 2.95
N ASN A 190 -2.26 23.02 3.93
CA ASN A 190 -2.64 23.02 5.36
C ASN A 190 -4.10 22.61 5.61
N LYS A 191 -4.71 21.89 4.65
CA LYS A 191 -6.08 21.37 4.65
C LYS A 191 -6.08 19.91 4.24
N VAL A 192 -7.06 19.15 4.71
CA VAL A 192 -7.23 17.74 4.31
C VAL A 192 -8.06 17.63 3.05
N LEU A 193 -7.80 16.61 2.24
CA LEU A 193 -8.65 16.20 1.12
C LEU A 193 -9.36 14.89 1.52
N PRO A 194 -10.64 14.94 1.91
CA PRO A 194 -11.36 13.75 2.36
C PRO A 194 -11.41 12.69 1.26
N THR A 195 -10.89 11.51 1.54
CA THR A 195 -10.82 10.37 0.61
C THR A 195 -11.17 9.11 1.37
N VAL A 196 -11.90 8.18 0.75
CA VAL A 196 -12.26 6.91 1.37
C VAL A 196 -11.76 5.77 0.50
N ILE A 197 -11.01 4.85 1.09
CA ILE A 197 -10.68 3.56 0.48
C ILE A 197 -11.72 2.54 0.95
N VAL A 198 -12.40 1.91 0.00
CA VAL A 198 -13.30 0.78 0.25
C VAL A 198 -12.58 -0.49 -0.19
N MET A 199 -12.42 -1.44 0.73
CA MET A 199 -11.81 -2.72 0.41
C MET A 199 -12.82 -3.85 0.58
N GLU A 200 -13.09 -4.52 -0.54
CA GLU A 200 -13.87 -5.74 -0.60
C GLU A 200 -12.99 -6.94 -0.23
N GLU A 201 -13.60 -7.93 0.43
CA GLU A 201 -12.93 -9.10 0.99
C GLU A 201 -11.62 -8.78 1.71
N ALA A 202 -11.69 -7.81 2.63
CA ALA A 202 -10.53 -7.28 3.33
C ALA A 202 -9.73 -8.36 4.08
N HIS A 203 -10.32 -9.51 4.44
CA HIS A 203 -9.61 -10.63 5.06
C HIS A 203 -8.53 -11.22 4.15
N ASN A 204 -8.71 -11.13 2.83
CA ASN A 204 -7.70 -11.57 1.86
C ASN A 204 -6.47 -10.66 1.85
N PHE A 205 -6.54 -9.42 2.34
CA PHE A 205 -5.45 -8.44 2.25
C PHE A 205 -4.88 -8.02 3.60
N ILE A 206 -5.75 -7.85 4.60
CA ILE A 206 -5.43 -7.44 5.96
C ILE A 206 -5.58 -8.63 6.89
N SER A 207 -4.82 -9.69 6.64
CA SER A 207 -4.91 -10.89 7.46
C SER A 207 -4.12 -10.75 8.76
N ARG A 208 -4.58 -11.47 9.78
CA ARG A 208 -3.82 -11.69 11.02
C ARG A 208 -2.58 -12.51 10.71
N TYR A 209 -1.41 -11.97 11.01
CA TYR A 209 -0.12 -12.67 10.83
C TYR A 209 0.51 -13.01 12.19
N ASN A 210 1.26 -14.12 12.23
CA ASN A 210 2.01 -14.50 13.42
C ASN A 210 3.28 -13.62 13.50
N SER A 211 3.42 -12.85 14.57
CA SER A 211 4.57 -11.95 14.79
C SER A 211 5.91 -12.69 14.98
N GLU A 212 5.88 -14.01 15.19
CA GLU A 212 7.04 -14.85 15.46
C GLU A 212 7.79 -15.31 14.20
N SER A 213 7.17 -15.22 13.01
CA SER A 213 7.90 -15.48 11.76
C SER A 213 8.71 -14.23 11.36
N GLU A 214 10.03 -14.35 11.27
CA GLU A 214 10.93 -13.28 10.80
C GLU A 214 10.77 -12.99 9.29
N GLU A 215 10.06 -13.84 8.55
CA GLU A 215 9.88 -13.68 7.11
C GLU A 215 8.96 -12.49 6.79
N ILE A 216 9.45 -11.59 5.93
CA ILE A 216 8.69 -10.47 5.39
C ILE A 216 7.95 -10.97 4.16
N SER A 217 6.70 -11.41 4.34
CA SER A 217 5.84 -11.81 3.22
C SER A 217 5.14 -10.60 2.59
N PRO A 218 4.77 -10.66 1.28
CA PRO A 218 3.94 -9.65 0.64
C PRO A 218 2.62 -9.37 1.37
N SER A 219 2.00 -10.41 1.92
CA SER A 219 0.78 -10.30 2.71
C SER A 219 1.00 -9.49 3.99
N ARG A 220 2.11 -9.72 4.71
CA ARG A 220 2.48 -8.96 5.90
C ARG A 220 2.74 -7.49 5.58
N MET A 221 3.44 -7.19 4.49
CA MET A 221 3.68 -5.80 4.05
C MET A 221 2.37 -5.08 3.72
N CYS A 222 1.43 -5.78 3.08
CA CYS A 222 0.10 -5.26 2.80
C CYS A 222 -0.66 -4.95 4.10
N SER A 223 -0.75 -5.92 5.03
CA SER A 223 -1.37 -5.72 6.35
C SER A 223 -0.74 -4.55 7.11
N GLN A 224 0.59 -4.42 7.14
CA GLN A 224 1.30 -3.32 7.80
C GLN A 224 0.96 -1.94 7.20
N THR A 225 0.80 -1.87 5.87
CA THR A 225 0.39 -0.65 5.19
C THR A 225 -1.00 -0.21 5.63
N PHE A 226 -1.96 -1.14 5.70
CA PHE A 226 -3.30 -0.84 6.19
C PHE A 226 -3.35 -0.58 7.70
N GLU A 227 -2.51 -1.21 8.51
CA GLU A 227 -2.38 -0.89 9.94
C GLU A 227 -1.88 0.56 10.14
N LYS A 228 -0.93 1.01 9.33
CA LYS A 228 -0.47 2.40 9.32
C LYS A 228 -1.58 3.35 8.88
N ILE A 229 -2.29 3.04 7.80
CA ILE A 229 -3.43 3.83 7.32
C ILE A 229 -4.54 3.89 8.37
N ALA A 230 -4.85 2.80 9.06
CA ALA A 230 -5.87 2.77 10.10
C ALA A 230 -5.51 3.66 11.29
N LYS A 231 -4.23 3.68 11.70
CA LYS A 231 -3.73 4.52 12.81
C LYS A 231 -3.60 5.99 12.46
N GLU A 232 -3.12 6.31 11.26
CA GLU A 232 -2.72 7.67 10.87
C GLU A 232 -3.63 8.34 9.84
N GLY A 233 -4.43 7.57 9.10
CA GLY A 233 -5.26 8.02 7.97
C GLY A 233 -6.16 9.21 8.30
N ARG A 234 -6.81 9.16 9.47
CA ARG A 234 -7.66 10.25 9.99
C ARG A 234 -6.93 11.59 10.04
N LYS A 235 -5.62 11.58 10.33
CA LYS A 235 -4.78 12.78 10.39
C LYS A 235 -4.70 13.47 9.01
N PHE A 236 -4.86 12.74 7.92
CA PHE A 236 -4.69 13.24 6.55
C PHE A 236 -5.99 13.26 5.74
N GLY A 237 -7.13 12.95 6.37
CA GLY A 237 -8.44 12.89 5.69
C GLY A 237 -8.70 11.58 4.96
N LEU A 238 -7.91 10.53 5.22
CA LEU A 238 -8.11 9.21 4.64
C LEU A 238 -8.98 8.35 5.56
N GLY A 239 -10.16 7.97 5.07
CA GLY A 239 -11.06 6.99 5.68
C GLY A 239 -10.89 5.60 5.07
N LEU A 240 -11.25 4.58 5.84
CA LEU A 240 -11.19 3.18 5.42
C LEU A 240 -12.55 2.51 5.69
N VAL A 241 -13.09 1.84 4.69
CA VAL A 241 -14.28 0.99 4.77
C VAL A 241 -13.87 -0.42 4.40
N LEU A 242 -14.10 -1.37 5.32
CA LEU A 242 -13.72 -2.76 5.15
C LEU A 242 -14.98 -3.61 5.06
N SER A 243 -15.08 -4.38 3.99
CA SER A 243 -16.08 -5.43 3.84
C SER A 243 -15.38 -6.79 3.96
N SER A 244 -15.90 -7.68 4.79
CA SER A 244 -15.36 -9.03 4.95
C SER A 244 -16.44 -9.98 5.48
N GLN A 245 -16.43 -11.21 4.97
CA GLN A 245 -17.26 -12.30 5.48
C GLN A 245 -16.68 -12.97 6.73
N ARG A 246 -15.37 -12.82 6.97
CA ARG A 246 -14.64 -13.47 8.07
C ARG A 246 -13.90 -12.43 8.92
N PRO A 247 -14.58 -11.76 9.85
CA PRO A 247 -13.92 -10.80 10.73
C PRO A 247 -12.78 -11.43 11.52
N SER A 248 -12.89 -12.69 11.97
CA SER A 248 -11.86 -13.41 12.74
C SER A 248 -10.49 -13.53 12.06
N GLU A 249 -10.46 -13.43 10.73
CA GLU A 249 -9.23 -13.51 9.93
C GLU A 249 -8.55 -12.14 9.73
N LEU A 250 -9.24 -11.03 10.03
CA LEU A 250 -8.70 -9.68 9.89
C LEU A 250 -7.68 -9.33 10.98
N SER A 251 -6.77 -8.40 10.67
CA SER A 251 -5.85 -7.84 11.66
C SER A 251 -6.63 -7.19 12.82
N PRO A 252 -6.44 -7.66 14.08
CA PRO A 252 -7.04 -7.04 15.26
C PRO A 252 -6.64 -5.57 15.40
N THR A 253 -5.43 -5.21 14.93
CA THR A 253 -4.94 -3.84 14.94
C THR A 253 -5.84 -2.95 14.09
N VAL A 254 -6.17 -3.36 12.86
CA VAL A 254 -7.04 -2.54 11.99
C VAL A 254 -8.46 -2.50 12.54
N LEU A 255 -9.00 -3.64 12.96
CA LEU A 255 -10.34 -3.71 13.55
C LEU A 255 -10.51 -2.82 14.79
N SER A 256 -9.48 -2.72 15.64
CA SER A 256 -9.50 -1.83 16.82
C SER A 256 -9.57 -0.33 16.48
N GLN A 257 -9.23 0.06 15.25
CA GLN A 257 -9.32 1.44 14.79
C GLN A 257 -10.65 1.74 14.10
N CYS A 258 -11.46 0.71 13.82
CA CYS A 258 -12.79 0.89 13.24
C CYS A 258 -13.74 1.45 14.31
N ASN A 259 -14.30 2.62 14.04
CA ASN A 259 -15.20 3.31 14.97
C ASN A 259 -16.67 3.09 14.65
N THR A 260 -17.00 2.47 13.52
CA THR A 260 -18.36 2.21 13.05
C THR A 260 -18.40 0.79 12.50
N PHE A 261 -19.42 0.04 12.91
CA PHE A 261 -19.62 -1.34 12.49
C PHE A 261 -21.02 -1.51 11.96
N LEU A 262 -21.13 -2.18 10.82
CA LEU A 262 -22.39 -2.58 10.21
C LEU A 262 -22.39 -4.09 10.12
N LEU A 263 -23.01 -4.73 11.11
CA LEU A 263 -22.92 -6.17 11.31
C LEU A 263 -24.10 -6.87 10.67
N HIS A 264 -23.82 -7.64 9.62
CA HIS A 264 -24.79 -8.57 9.02
C HIS A 264 -24.83 -9.90 9.78
N ARG A 265 -25.61 -10.85 9.27
CA ARG A 265 -25.70 -12.20 9.82
C ARG A 265 -24.33 -12.85 9.91
N LEU A 266 -23.90 -13.22 11.12
CA LEU A 266 -22.68 -13.97 11.40
C LEU A 266 -23.04 -15.26 12.14
N VAL A 267 -22.71 -16.40 11.54
CA VAL A 267 -23.07 -17.73 12.09
C VAL A 267 -21.89 -18.38 12.82
N ASN A 268 -20.66 -18.07 12.41
CA ASN A 268 -19.46 -18.68 12.97
C ASN A 268 -19.15 -18.10 14.37
N ASP A 269 -18.96 -18.99 15.36
CA ASP A 269 -18.68 -18.61 16.74
C ASP A 269 -17.40 -17.77 16.88
N LYS A 270 -16.35 -18.09 16.11
CA LYS A 270 -15.09 -17.34 16.14
C LYS A 270 -15.25 -15.89 15.66
N ASP A 271 -16.10 -15.70 14.66
CA ASP A 271 -16.39 -14.38 14.10
C ASP A 271 -17.23 -13.56 15.08
N GLN A 272 -18.21 -14.21 15.74
CA GLN A 272 -19.00 -13.60 16.80
C GLN A 272 -18.13 -13.18 17.99
N GLU A 273 -17.26 -14.06 18.47
CA GLU A 273 -16.33 -13.77 19.58
C GLU A 273 -15.38 -12.61 19.27
N MET A 274 -14.93 -12.48 18.02
CA MET A 274 -14.06 -11.36 17.65
C MET A 274 -14.83 -10.04 17.67
N VAL A 275 -16.06 -10.02 17.16
CA VAL A 275 -16.90 -8.82 17.17
C VAL A 275 -17.28 -8.45 18.61
N ASP A 276 -17.60 -9.43 19.46
CA ASP A 276 -17.94 -9.20 20.87
C ASP A 276 -16.80 -8.49 21.64
N LYS A 277 -15.54 -8.85 21.35
CA LYS A 277 -14.35 -8.20 21.95
C LYS A 277 -14.12 -6.76 21.50
N LEU A 278 -14.69 -6.35 20.37
CA LEU A 278 -14.48 -5.02 19.78
C LEU A 278 -15.57 -4.02 20.20
N VAL A 279 -16.69 -4.52 20.68
CA VAL A 279 -17.86 -3.73 21.03
C VAL A 279 -17.95 -3.64 22.56
N PRO A 280 -18.42 -2.51 23.14
CA PRO A 280 -18.59 -2.39 24.59
C PRO A 280 -19.47 -3.50 25.21
N ASP A 281 -19.09 -3.99 26.39
CA ASP A 281 -19.73 -5.13 27.10
C ASP A 281 -21.25 -5.00 27.29
N ASN A 282 -21.79 -3.78 27.31
CA ASN A 282 -23.23 -3.55 27.45
C ASN A 282 -24.04 -3.94 26.20
N LEU A 283 -23.38 -4.29 25.08
CA LEU A 283 -24.00 -4.65 23.81
C LEU A 283 -23.98 -6.16 23.51
N GLY A 284 -23.32 -6.98 24.33
CA GLY A 284 -23.19 -8.43 24.07
C GLY A 284 -24.53 -9.16 23.88
N LYS A 285 -25.60 -8.71 24.55
CA LYS A 285 -26.94 -9.30 24.38
C LYS A 285 -27.53 -9.10 22.98
N ILE A 286 -27.21 -7.98 22.33
CA ILE A 286 -27.68 -7.67 20.97
C ILE A 286 -26.86 -8.49 19.95
N LEU A 287 -25.58 -8.74 20.25
CA LEU A 287 -24.71 -9.54 19.39
C LEU A 287 -25.13 -11.03 19.35
N ASN A 288 -25.79 -11.54 20.39
CA ASN A 288 -26.39 -12.89 20.37
C ASN A 288 -27.47 -13.09 19.30
N GLU A 289 -28.01 -12.01 18.73
CA GLU A 289 -28.99 -12.07 17.64
C GLU A 289 -28.33 -12.12 16.25
N LEU A 290 -27.01 -11.92 16.14
CA LEU A 290 -26.30 -11.95 14.85
C LEU A 290 -26.55 -13.23 14.03
N PRO A 291 -26.60 -14.45 14.61
CA PRO A 291 -26.83 -15.66 13.82
C PRO A 291 -28.23 -15.75 13.22
N THR A 292 -29.21 -15.10 13.83
CA THR A 292 -30.63 -15.18 13.45
C THR A 292 -31.09 -14.00 12.58
N LEU A 293 -30.21 -13.03 12.32
CA LEU A 293 -30.53 -11.89 11.46
C LEU A 293 -30.94 -12.34 10.05
N PRO A 294 -32.07 -11.87 9.52
CA PRO A 294 -32.45 -12.14 8.14
C PRO A 294 -31.57 -11.37 7.17
N THR A 295 -31.52 -11.85 5.92
CA THR A 295 -30.88 -11.12 4.81
C THR A 295 -31.45 -9.70 4.72
N ARG A 296 -30.60 -8.75 4.30
CA ARG A 296 -30.87 -7.30 4.26
C ARG A 296 -30.99 -6.61 5.61
N LYS A 297 -31.00 -7.31 6.75
CA LYS A 297 -30.88 -6.65 8.06
C LYS A 297 -29.43 -6.62 8.53
N ALA A 298 -29.11 -5.56 9.27
CA ALA A 298 -27.82 -5.38 9.91
C ALA A 298 -27.96 -4.60 11.22
N ILE A 299 -27.02 -4.77 12.13
CA ILE A 299 -26.92 -3.99 13.36
C ILE A 299 -25.86 -2.91 13.14
N LEU A 300 -26.26 -1.64 13.22
CA LEU A 300 -25.37 -0.50 13.13
C LEU A 300 -24.90 -0.09 14.53
N LEU A 301 -23.58 -0.05 14.71
CA LEU A 301 -22.90 0.28 15.97
C LEU A 301 -21.81 1.34 15.75
N GLY A 302 -21.42 2.00 16.83
CA GLY A 302 -20.29 2.93 16.85
C GLY A 302 -20.68 4.37 16.50
N TRP A 303 -19.75 5.15 15.98
CA TRP A 303 -19.90 6.61 15.80
C TRP A 303 -21.05 7.02 14.89
N ALA A 304 -21.51 6.15 13.99
CA ALA A 304 -22.64 6.42 13.12
C ALA A 304 -24.00 6.43 13.86
N ALA A 305 -24.11 5.83 15.05
CA ALA A 305 -25.35 5.79 15.82
C ALA A 305 -25.10 5.88 17.34
N PRO A 306 -25.80 6.75 18.09
CA PRO A 306 -25.56 6.92 19.53
C PRO A 306 -25.95 5.68 20.35
N VAL A 307 -26.82 4.85 19.81
CA VAL A 307 -27.22 3.54 20.36
C VAL A 307 -27.23 2.52 19.22
N PRO A 308 -27.04 1.23 19.52
CA PRO A 308 -27.25 0.17 18.55
C PRO A 308 -28.62 0.27 17.90
N ILE A 309 -28.65 0.24 16.57
CA ILE A 309 -29.92 0.19 15.83
C ILE A 309 -29.91 -0.95 14.82
N LEU A 310 -31.04 -1.65 14.74
CA LEU A 310 -31.30 -2.61 13.67
C LEU A 310 -31.73 -1.82 12.42
N VAL A 311 -30.98 -1.94 11.34
CA VAL A 311 -31.25 -1.29 10.06
C VAL A 311 -31.64 -2.32 9.00
N GLU A 312 -32.40 -1.87 8.02
CA GLU A 312 -32.74 -2.63 6.82
C GLU A 312 -32.11 -1.96 5.60
N MET A 313 -31.42 -2.76 4.79
CA MET A 313 -30.76 -2.32 3.57
C MET A 313 -31.78 -2.11 2.45
N ASN A 314 -31.68 -0.95 1.81
CA ASN A 314 -32.44 -0.67 0.60
C ASN A 314 -32.00 -1.58 -0.54
N GLU A 315 -32.95 -1.97 -1.39
CA GLU A 315 -32.61 -2.68 -2.62
C GLU A 315 -32.11 -1.70 -3.67
N LEU A 316 -31.08 -2.13 -4.40
CA LEU A 316 -30.63 -1.43 -5.59
C LEU A 316 -31.58 -1.74 -6.77
N PRO A 317 -31.90 -0.74 -7.62
CA PRO A 317 -32.54 -0.97 -8.91
C PRO A 317 -31.75 -2.00 -9.73
N LYS A 318 -32.43 -2.80 -10.57
CA LYS A 318 -31.80 -3.93 -11.29
C LYS A 318 -30.61 -3.48 -12.13
N GLU A 319 -30.73 -2.33 -12.76
CA GLU A 319 -29.71 -1.66 -13.57
C GLU A 319 -28.46 -1.24 -12.79
N HIS A 320 -28.53 -1.16 -11.46
CA HIS A 320 -27.42 -0.78 -10.58
C HIS A 320 -26.89 -1.96 -9.75
N ARG A 321 -27.46 -3.17 -9.92
CA ARG A 321 -26.98 -4.35 -9.20
C ARG A 321 -25.66 -4.83 -9.83
N PRO A 322 -24.66 -5.20 -9.01
CA PRO A 322 -23.46 -5.83 -9.54
C PRO A 322 -23.82 -7.17 -10.20
N HIS A 323 -22.99 -7.61 -11.16
CA HIS A 323 -23.07 -8.94 -11.76
C HIS A 323 -22.58 -10.00 -10.75
N SER A 324 -23.39 -10.25 -9.73
CA SER A 324 -23.09 -11.17 -8.62
C SER A 324 -24.18 -12.23 -8.46
N GLU A 325 -24.90 -12.56 -9.53
CA GLU A 325 -25.92 -13.61 -9.48
C GLU A 325 -25.24 -14.97 -9.27
N ASP A 326 -25.78 -15.76 -8.34
CA ASP A 326 -25.35 -17.13 -8.14
C ASP A 326 -25.51 -17.88 -9.48
N PRO A 327 -24.53 -18.71 -9.88
CA PRO A 327 -24.67 -19.47 -11.11
C PRO A 327 -25.93 -20.35 -11.06
N ASP A 328 -26.63 -20.49 -12.20
CA ASP A 328 -27.86 -21.27 -12.33
C ASP A 328 -27.66 -22.79 -12.26
N PHE A 329 -26.93 -23.27 -11.25
CA PHE A 329 -26.59 -24.67 -11.07
C PHE A 329 -27.83 -25.57 -11.16
N TRP A 330 -28.92 -25.18 -10.49
CA TRP A 330 -30.13 -26.00 -10.43
C TRP A 330 -30.85 -26.11 -11.78
N ASP A 331 -31.04 -25.00 -12.48
CA ASP A 331 -31.77 -25.00 -13.75
C ASP A 331 -30.95 -25.68 -14.86
N VAL A 332 -29.62 -25.60 -14.80
CA VAL A 332 -28.71 -26.35 -15.68
C VAL A 332 -28.71 -27.84 -15.34
N TRP A 333 -28.57 -28.21 -14.07
CA TRP A 333 -28.51 -29.63 -13.65
C TRP A 333 -29.84 -30.36 -13.85
N THR A 334 -30.96 -29.65 -13.71
CA THR A 334 -32.30 -30.21 -13.97
C THR A 334 -32.66 -30.20 -15.46
N GLY A 335 -31.80 -29.64 -16.32
CA GLY A 335 -31.99 -29.60 -17.78
C GLY A 335 -33.04 -28.59 -18.25
N LYS A 336 -33.45 -27.64 -17.40
CA LYS A 336 -34.31 -26.52 -17.82
C LYS A 336 -33.55 -25.53 -18.69
N GLU A 337 -32.27 -25.33 -18.39
CA GLU A 337 -31.35 -24.55 -19.21
C GLU A 337 -30.25 -25.45 -19.78
N GLU A 338 -30.36 -25.77 -21.07
CA GLU A 338 -29.37 -26.61 -21.74
C GLU A 338 -28.10 -25.78 -22.02
N ARG A 339 -26.97 -26.20 -21.42
CA ARG A 339 -25.65 -25.65 -21.73
C ARG A 339 -24.88 -26.61 -22.62
N LYS A 340 -24.76 -26.27 -23.91
CA LYS A 340 -23.95 -27.04 -24.85
C LYS A 340 -22.48 -26.85 -24.55
N ILE A 341 -21.76 -27.95 -24.45
CA ILE A 341 -20.33 -27.97 -24.17
C ILE A 341 -19.58 -27.95 -25.50
N ASP A 342 -18.72 -26.96 -25.69
CA ASP A 342 -17.75 -26.90 -26.78
C ASP A 342 -16.34 -26.80 -26.22
N TRP A 343 -15.79 -27.95 -25.83
CA TRP A 343 -14.41 -28.02 -25.35
C TRP A 343 -13.40 -27.64 -26.43
N GLY A 344 -13.72 -27.78 -27.73
CA GLY A 344 -12.80 -27.44 -28.81
C GLY A 344 -12.50 -25.95 -28.84
N THR A 345 -13.55 -25.12 -28.80
CA THR A 345 -13.40 -23.66 -28.70
C THR A 345 -12.64 -23.26 -27.43
N ILE A 346 -12.97 -23.85 -26.28
CA ILE A 346 -12.31 -23.55 -25.00
C ILE A 346 -10.82 -23.94 -25.04
N VAL A 347 -10.48 -25.11 -25.58
CA VAL A 347 -9.08 -25.57 -25.67
C VAL A 347 -8.28 -24.70 -26.62
N SER A 348 -8.83 -24.34 -27.79
CA SER A 348 -8.14 -23.45 -28.74
C SER A 348 -7.88 -22.06 -28.15
N GLU A 349 -8.84 -21.50 -27.42
CA GLU A 349 -8.67 -20.23 -26.70
C GLU A 349 -7.62 -20.35 -25.57
N TRP A 350 -7.69 -21.41 -24.75
CA TRP A 350 -6.76 -21.62 -23.64
C TRP A 350 -5.32 -21.84 -24.14
N GLN A 351 -5.14 -22.60 -25.22
CA GLN A 351 -3.83 -22.85 -25.81
C GLN A 351 -3.30 -21.67 -26.62
N LYS A 352 -4.13 -20.64 -26.87
CA LYS A 352 -3.81 -19.53 -27.79
C LYS A 352 -3.34 -20.04 -29.15
N ASP A 353 -3.93 -21.15 -29.61
CA ASP A 353 -3.73 -21.64 -30.96
C ASP A 353 -4.46 -20.70 -31.90
N ASP A 354 -3.77 -19.66 -32.37
CA ASP A 354 -4.18 -18.81 -33.50
C ASP A 354 -4.13 -19.61 -34.82
N THR A 355 -4.73 -20.81 -34.85
CA THR A 355 -5.02 -21.52 -36.10
C THR A 355 -6.40 -21.09 -36.61
N LYS A 356 -6.49 -19.81 -36.97
CA LYS A 356 -7.40 -19.35 -38.02
C LYS A 356 -6.56 -19.01 -39.24
N GLU A 357 -6.16 -20.05 -39.98
CA GLU A 357 -5.94 -19.94 -41.43
C GLU A 357 -7.28 -20.07 -42.17
#